data_AF-A0A956QYJ3-F1
#
_entry.id   AF-A0A956QYJ3-F1
#
_cell.length_a   1.000
_cell.length_b   1.000
_cell.length_c   1.000
_cell.angle_alpha   90.00
_cell.angle_beta   90.00
_cell.angle_gamma   90.00
#
_symmetry.space_group_name_H-M   'P 1'
#
loop_
_entity.id
_entity.type
_entity.pdbx_description
1 polymer ?
#
loop_
_entity_poly.entity_id
_entity_poly.type
_entity_poly.pdbx_seq_one_letter_code
_entity_poly.pdbx_strand_id
1 'polypeptide(L)'
;MSETRVNIYTGQGAHVGYFINPVVKQFPEGEYELQGVFYDSQGEKVVKMDINPEILPYEADLKEVQGVAHERIGRVYVQRGRQPVMMTGAALA
;
A
#
# COMPACT_ATOMS: atom_id res chain seq x y z
N MET A 1 9.91 -1.77 19.56
CA MET A 1 9.00 -2.41 18.59
C MET A 1 9.58 -2.13 17.22
N SER A 2 9.75 -3.13 16.36
CA SER A 2 10.21 -2.91 14.98
C SER A 2 9.12 -2.19 14.21
N GLU A 3 9.47 -1.14 13.47
CA GLU A 3 8.55 -0.49 12.54
C GLU A 3 8.22 -1.45 11.39
N THR A 4 6.93 -1.63 11.08
CA THR A 4 6.48 -2.42 9.93
C THR A 4 6.31 -1.49 8.73
N ARG A 5 7.01 -1.78 7.63
CA ARG A 5 6.89 -1.05 6.38
C ARG A 5 6.05 -1.82 5.36
N VAL A 6 5.17 -1.10 4.65
CA VAL A 6 4.48 -1.62 3.46
C VAL A 6 4.86 -0.78 2.26
N ASN A 7 5.68 -1.34 1.37
CA ASN A 7 6.16 -0.63 0.18
C ASN A 7 5.12 -0.74 -0.95
N ILE A 8 4.95 0.35 -1.70
CA ILE A 8 4.04 0.46 -2.84
C ILE A 8 4.84 0.66 -4.13
N TYR A 9 4.52 -0.13 -5.14
CA TYR A 9 5.18 -0.13 -6.44
C TYR A 9 4.19 0.09 -7.56
N THR A 10 4.63 0.66 -8.69
CA THR A 10 3.85 0.61 -9.94
C THR A 10 3.80 -0.82 -10.48
N GLY A 11 2.87 -1.11 -11.38
CA GLY A 11 2.86 -2.41 -12.09
C GLY A 11 4.13 -2.70 -12.91
N GLN A 12 5.01 -1.71 -13.11
CA GLN A 12 6.33 -1.86 -13.75
C GLN A 12 7.47 -2.04 -12.72
N GLY A 13 7.16 -2.09 -11.42
CA GLY A 13 8.12 -2.28 -10.33
C GLY A 13 8.80 -1.01 -9.83
N ALA A 14 8.39 0.19 -10.28
CA ALA A 14 8.96 1.43 -9.78
C ALA A 14 8.44 1.74 -8.36
N HIS A 15 9.34 2.05 -7.42
CA HIS A 15 8.96 2.35 -6.03
C HIS A 15 8.26 3.71 -5.94
N VAL A 16 7.00 3.70 -5.52
CA VAL A 16 6.16 4.89 -5.37
C VAL A 16 6.37 5.53 -4.00
N GLY A 17 6.41 4.70 -2.96
CA GLY A 17 6.48 5.13 -1.58
C GLY A 17 6.06 4.01 -0.65
N TYR A 18 5.85 4.32 0.63
CA TYR A 18 5.58 3.31 1.63
C TYR A 18 4.71 3.83 2.79
N PHE A 19 4.01 2.90 3.43
CA PHE A 19 3.39 3.14 4.73
C PHE A 19 4.34 2.76 5.87
N ILE A 20 4.29 3.50 6.97
CA ILE A 20 4.90 3.10 8.25
C ILE A 20 3.78 2.71 9.22
N ASN A 21 3.89 1.50 9.79
CA ASN A 21 2.93 0.90 10.72
C ASN A 21 1.47 1.06 10.27
N PRO A 22 1.11 0.70 9.01
CA PRO A 22 -0.27 0.83 8.56
C PRO A 22 -1.19 -0.10 9.32
N VAL A 23 -2.46 0.29 9.40
CA VAL A 23 -3.56 -0.64 9.67
C VAL A 23 -3.78 -1.44 8.39
N VAL A 24 -3.65 -2.76 8.49
CA VAL A 24 -3.91 -3.70 7.40
C VAL A 24 -5.13 -4.54 7.77
N LYS A 25 -6.18 -4.48 6.94
CA LYS A 25 -7.34 -5.38 7.06
C LYS A 25 -7.36 -6.34 5.89
N GLN A 26 -7.55 -7.61 6.18
CA GLN A 26 -7.77 -8.67 5.20
C GLN A 26 -9.25 -9.06 5.22
N PHE A 27 -9.86 -9.17 4.04
CA PHE A 27 -11.24 -9.61 3.86
C PHE A 27 -11.28 -11.07 3.37
N PRO A 28 -12.40 -11.79 3.60
CA PRO A 28 -12.53 -13.21 3.25
C PRO A 28 -12.30 -13.54 1.77
N GLU A 29 -12.55 -12.57 0.88
CA GLU A 29 -12.43 -12.74 -0.57
C GLU A 29 -11.00 -12.51 -1.09
N GLY A 30 -10.02 -12.37 -0.19
CA GLY A 30 -8.62 -12.09 -0.55
C GLY A 30 -8.34 -10.63 -0.87
N GLU A 31 -9.28 -9.74 -0.54
CA GLU A 31 -9.10 -8.29 -0.62
C GLU A 31 -8.38 -7.75 0.63
N TYR A 32 -7.72 -6.62 0.45
CA TYR A 32 -6.95 -5.95 1.49
C TYR A 32 -7.24 -4.46 1.49
N GLU A 33 -7.31 -3.88 2.69
CA GLU A 33 -7.31 -2.44 2.93
C GLU A 33 -6.06 -2.06 3.72
N LEU A 34 -5.33 -1.08 3.20
CA LEU A 34 -4.16 -0.46 3.82
C LEU A 34 -4.52 0.96 4.19
N GLN A 35 -4.37 1.32 5.46
CA GLN A 35 -4.61 2.69 5.91
C GLN A 35 -3.49 3.14 6.84
N GLY A 36 -2.89 4.31 6.56
CA GLY A 36 -1.84 4.81 7.44
C GLY A 36 -1.15 6.06 6.94
N VAL A 37 -0.02 6.37 7.58
CA VAL A 37 0.84 7.46 7.17
C VAL A 37 1.68 7.01 5.99
N PHE A 38 1.46 7.66 4.85
CA PHE A 38 2.20 7.43 3.62
C PHE A 38 3.38 8.40 3.45
N TYR A 39 4.50 7.86 3.00
CA TYR A 39 5.72 8.57 2.63
C TYR A 39 6.05 8.26 1.17
N ASP A 40 6.67 9.18 0.47
CA ASP A 40 7.14 8.93 -0.90
C ASP A 40 8.44 8.12 -0.91
N SER A 41 8.94 7.84 -2.11
CA SER A 41 10.19 7.10 -2.31
C SER A 41 11.44 7.81 -1.78
N GLN A 42 11.37 9.12 -1.51
CA GLN A 42 12.45 9.93 -0.93
C GLN A 42 12.38 10.00 0.60
N GLY A 43 11.30 9.48 1.20
CA GLY A 43 11.06 9.50 2.64
C GLY A 43 10.37 10.77 3.13
N GLU A 44 9.80 11.58 2.23
CA GLU A 44 9.00 12.74 2.61
C GLU A 44 7.56 12.33 2.88
N LYS A 45 6.96 12.90 3.94
CA LYS A 45 5.57 12.62 4.28
C LYS A 45 4.65 13.24 3.21
N VAL A 46 3.93 12.39 2.49
CA VAL A 46 3.01 12.83 1.45
C VAL A 46 1.76 13.43 2.10
N VAL A 47 1.50 14.72 1.92
CA VAL A 47 0.27 15.37 2.44
C VAL A 47 -0.95 14.96 1.61
N LYS A 48 -0.76 14.85 0.30
CA LYS A 48 -1.77 14.46 -0.67
C LYS A 48 -1.08 13.62 -1.75
N MET A 49 -1.56 12.41 -1.93
CA MET A 49 -1.18 11.55 -3.04
C MET A 49 -2.06 11.90 -4.24
N ASP A 50 -1.43 12.32 -5.33
CA ASP A 50 -2.13 12.52 -6.59
C ASP A 50 -2.33 11.17 -7.29
N ILE A 51 -3.58 10.93 -7.71
CA ILE A 51 -3.95 9.70 -8.40
C ILE A 51 -3.57 9.88 -9.86
N ASN A 52 -2.49 9.23 -10.30
CA ASN A 52 -2.17 9.16 -11.71
C ASN A 52 -2.78 7.87 -12.31
N PRO A 53 -3.82 7.98 -13.16
CA PRO A 53 -4.49 6.82 -13.74
C PRO A 53 -3.62 6.02 -14.72
N GLU A 54 -2.55 6.60 -15.26
CA GLU A 54 -1.66 5.92 -16.22
C GLU A 54 -0.73 4.90 -15.56
N ILE A 55 -0.51 5.01 -14.24
CA ILE A 55 0.38 4.13 -13.48
C ILE A 55 -0.38 3.14 -12.57
N LEU A 56 -1.71 3.21 -12.57
CA LEU A 56 -2.57 2.25 -11.90
C LEU A 56 -2.69 0.95 -12.72
N PRO A 57 -2.92 -0.20 -12.06
CA PRO A 57 -2.90 -0.39 -10.60
C PRO A 57 -1.47 -0.43 -10.03
N TYR A 58 -1.38 -0.20 -8.71
CA TYR A 58 -0.16 -0.43 -7.94
C TYR A 58 -0.08 -1.88 -7.42
N GLU A 59 1.07 -2.22 -6.84
CA GLU A 59 1.31 -3.40 -6.01
C GLU A 59 1.76 -2.97 -4.62
N ALA A 60 1.48 -3.80 -3.61
CA ALA A 60 1.97 -3.60 -2.25
C ALA A 60 2.70 -4.83 -1.72
N ASP A 61 3.82 -4.59 -1.03
CA ASP A 61 4.61 -5.59 -0.33
C ASP A 61 4.25 -5.62 1.15
N LEU A 62 3.70 -6.75 1.59
CA LEU A 62 3.23 -7.01 2.95
C LEU A 62 4.17 -7.93 3.74
N LYS A 63 5.38 -8.23 3.26
CA LYS A 63 6.32 -9.17 3.92
C LYS A 63 6.63 -8.85 5.39
N GLU A 64 6.64 -7.56 5.74
CA GLU A 64 6.90 -7.11 7.11
C GLU A 64 5.63 -7.08 7.99
N VAL A 65 4.46 -7.30 7.40
CA VAL A 65 3.17 -7.32 8.10
C VAL A 65 2.96 -8.71 8.69
N GLN A 66 2.83 -8.78 10.01
CA GLN A 66 2.55 -10.04 10.69
C GLN A 66 1.05 -10.39 10.59
N GLY A 67 0.75 -11.68 10.42
CA GLY A 67 -0.63 -12.19 10.49
C GLY A 67 -1.46 -12.03 9.22
N VAL A 68 -0.86 -11.58 8.11
CA VAL A 68 -1.51 -11.61 6.79
C VAL A 68 -1.24 -12.93 6.07
N ALA A 69 -2.21 -13.40 5.30
CA ALA A 69 -2.06 -14.65 4.53
C ALA A 69 -1.16 -14.52 3.29
N HIS A 70 -0.96 -13.30 2.77
CA HIS A 70 -0.24 -13.05 1.52
C HIS A 70 0.86 -12.01 1.74
N GLU A 71 2.05 -12.29 1.21
CA GLU A 71 3.19 -11.37 1.25
C GLU A 71 3.09 -10.25 0.21
N ARG A 72 2.26 -10.40 -0.82
CA ARG A 72 2.07 -9.41 -1.88
C ARG A 72 0.61 -9.30 -2.27
N ILE A 73 0.17 -8.08 -2.54
CA ILE A 73 -1.14 -7.80 -3.11
C ILE A 73 -0.96 -6.91 -4.35
N GLY A 74 -1.75 -7.18 -5.38
CA GLY A 74 -1.79 -6.40 -6.60
C GLY A 74 -3.12 -5.68 -6.72
N ARG A 75 -3.36 -5.06 -7.89
CA ARG A 75 -4.60 -4.31 -8.14
C ARG A 75 -4.85 -3.27 -7.04
N VAL A 76 -3.78 -2.61 -6.58
CA VAL A 76 -3.83 -1.66 -5.48
C VAL A 76 -4.24 -0.28 -6.01
N TYR A 77 -5.31 0.28 -5.46
CA TYR A 77 -5.89 1.56 -5.84
C TYR A 77 -5.99 2.49 -4.63
N VAL A 78 -5.75 3.77 -4.86
CA VAL A 78 -5.94 4.80 -3.84
C VAL A 78 -7.43 5.09 -3.68
N GLN A 79 -7.96 4.85 -2.49
CA GLN A 79 -9.34 5.19 -2.13
C GLN A 79 -9.42 6.56 -1.47
N ARG A 80 -8.39 6.94 -0.71
CA ARG A 80 -8.26 8.28 -0.10
C ARG A 80 -6.81 8.74 -0.20
N GLY A 81 -6.56 9.75 -1.03
CA GLY A 81 -5.20 10.29 -1.24
C GLY A 81 -4.74 11.28 -0.16
N ARG A 82 -5.63 11.78 0.71
CA ARG A 82 -5.25 12.64 1.85
C ARG A 82 -4.99 11.80 3.09
N GLN A 83 -4.04 12.26 3.91
CA GLN A 83 -3.66 11.58 5.16
C GLN A 83 -4.86 11.43 6.13
N PRO A 84 -5.00 10.26 6.80
CA PRO A 84 -4.27 9.03 6.54
C PRO A 84 -4.66 8.44 5.17
N VAL A 85 -3.67 8.11 4.35
CA VAL A 85 -3.91 7.56 3.02
C VAL A 85 -4.58 6.19 3.17
N MET A 86 -5.52 5.89 2.28
CA MET A 86 -6.19 4.60 2.21
C MET A 86 -6.04 4.00 0.82
N MET A 87 -5.60 2.75 0.75
CA MET A 87 -5.52 1.96 -0.47
C MET A 87 -6.25 0.64 -0.29
N THR A 88 -6.81 0.12 -1.37
CA THR A 88 -7.37 -1.24 -1.39
C THR A 88 -6.75 -2.03 -2.53
N GLY A 89 -6.54 -3.33 -2.33
CA GLY A 89 -6.02 -4.22 -3.35
C GLY A 89 -6.48 -5.65 -3.12
N ALA A 90 -6.00 -6.57 -3.96
CA ALA A 90 -6.34 -7.98 -3.89
C ALA A 90 -5.07 -8.84 -3.90
N ALA A 91 -5.10 -9.96 -3.20
CA ALA A 91 -4.05 -10.97 -3.28
C ALA A 91 -3.75 -11.33 -4.75
N LEU A 92 -2.46 -11.47 -5.04
CA LEU A 92 -2.03 -12.09 -6.29
C LEU A 92 -2.13 -13.61 -6.08
N ALA A 93 -2.79 -14.28 -7.03
CA ALA A 93 -2.96 -15.74 -7.03
C ALA A 93 -1.65 -16.47 -7.30
#